data_AF-W8Z335-F1
#
_entry.id   AF-W8Z335-F1
#
_cell.length_a   1.000
_cell.length_b   1.000
_cell.length_c   1.000
_cell.angle_alpha   90.00
_cell.angle_beta   90.00
_cell.angle_gamma   90.00
#
_symmetry.space_group_name_H-M   'P 1'
#
loop_
_entity.id
_entity.type
_entity.pdbx_description
1 polymer ?
#
loop_
_entity_poly.entity_id
_entity_poly.type
_entity_poly.pdbx_seq_one_letter_code
_entity_poly.pdbx_strand_id
1 'polypeptide(L)'
;MFVLFSKKKIGTNFRFTVALQKFFKENVGKTYEDAVAFWYEENERKKDPTYKTTISAQFEYNRFTRDFFEDPNNKGKAKADAIAAWNEMKAKPGSNVYVPQKVEN
;
A
#
# COMPACT_ATOMS: atom_id res chain seq x y z
N MET A 1 6.15 -4.06 -22.56
CA MET A 1 7.60 -4.07 -22.85
C MET A 1 8.44 -3.78 -21.60
N PHE A 2 8.21 -2.66 -20.90
CA PHE A 2 8.93 -2.30 -19.67
C PHE A 2 8.93 -3.36 -18.55
N VAL A 3 7.79 -3.99 -18.24
CA VAL A 3 7.70 -4.99 -17.15
C VAL A 3 8.60 -6.20 -17.39
N LEU A 4 8.68 -6.67 -18.64
CA LEU A 4 9.56 -7.80 -19.00
C LEU A 4 11.03 -7.39 -18.92
N PHE A 5 11.36 -6.21 -19.41
CA PHE A 5 12.70 -5.62 -19.29
C PHE A 5 13.14 -5.52 -17.81
N SER A 6 12.27 -5.00 -16.95
CA SER A 6 12.54 -4.83 -15.52
C SER A 6 12.70 -6.17 -14.81
N LYS A 7 11.85 -7.16 -15.12
CA LYS A 7 12.02 -8.54 -14.60
C LYS A 7 13.36 -9.15 -15.02
N LYS A 8 13.85 -8.87 -16.23
CA LYS A 8 15.17 -9.35 -16.69
C LYS A 8 16.33 -8.66 -15.96
N LYS A 9 16.19 -7.38 -15.62
CA LYS A 9 17.23 -6.58 -14.95
C LYS A 9 17.25 -6.76 -13.42
N ILE A 10 16.10 -6.79 -12.79
CA ILE A 10 15.93 -6.77 -11.32
C ILE A 10 15.64 -8.17 -10.77
N GLY A 11 14.98 -9.03 -11.55
CA GLY A 11 14.58 -10.37 -11.12
C GLY A 11 13.17 -10.44 -10.51
N THR A 12 12.92 -11.52 -9.76
CA THR A 12 11.60 -11.89 -9.23
C THR A 12 11.03 -10.92 -8.18
N ASN A 13 11.91 -10.12 -7.57
CA ASN A 13 11.55 -9.08 -6.61
C ASN A 13 10.87 -7.88 -7.27
N PHE A 14 10.94 -7.76 -8.60
CA PHE A 14 10.28 -6.66 -9.30
C PHE A 14 8.77 -6.67 -9.06
N ARG A 15 8.27 -5.51 -8.65
CA ARG A 15 6.85 -5.19 -8.52
C ARG A 15 6.60 -3.85 -9.19
N PHE A 16 5.57 -3.80 -10.04
CA PHE A 16 5.13 -2.55 -10.64
C PHE A 16 4.27 -1.79 -9.63
N THR A 17 4.78 -0.66 -9.14
CA THR A 17 4.18 0.09 -8.04
C THR A 17 3.36 1.27 -8.58
N VAL A 18 2.48 1.82 -7.74
CA VAL A 18 1.75 3.06 -8.06
C VAL A 18 2.71 4.24 -8.23
N ALA A 19 3.81 4.28 -7.45
CA ALA A 19 4.83 5.31 -7.61
C ALA A 19 5.50 5.23 -8.97
N LEU A 20 5.80 4.02 -9.47
CA LEU A 20 6.37 3.82 -10.79
C LEU A 20 5.36 4.17 -11.90
N GLN A 21 4.08 3.86 -11.71
CA GLN A 21 3.02 4.34 -12.61
C GLN A 21 2.97 5.88 -12.68
N LYS A 22 3.09 6.56 -11.53
CA LYS A 22 3.13 8.02 -11.43
C LYS A 22 4.39 8.58 -12.10
N PHE A 23 5.55 7.95 -11.87
CA PHE A 23 6.81 8.30 -12.54
C PHE A 23 6.66 8.32 -14.06
N PHE A 24 6.05 7.29 -14.66
CA PHE A 24 5.82 7.27 -16.11
C PHE A 24 4.87 8.37 -16.60
N LYS A 25 3.85 8.74 -15.81
CA LYS A 25 2.93 9.82 -16.18
C LYS A 25 3.60 11.20 -16.15
N GLU A 26 4.46 11.42 -15.17
CA GLU A 26 5.12 12.72 -14.94
C GLU A 26 6.41 12.88 -15.76
N ASN A 27 7.03 11.79 -16.18
CA ASN A 27 8.34 11.78 -16.84
C ASN A 27 8.28 11.18 -18.25
N VAL A 28 7.42 11.77 -19.10
CA VAL A 28 7.32 11.39 -20.51
C VAL A 28 8.68 11.63 -21.20
N GLY A 29 9.20 10.61 -21.89
CA GLY A 29 10.48 10.66 -22.58
C GLY A 29 11.68 10.10 -21.78
N LYS A 30 11.50 9.70 -20.52
CA LYS A 30 12.52 8.95 -19.77
C LYS A 30 12.70 7.52 -20.29
N THR A 31 13.90 6.99 -20.09
CA THR A 31 14.28 5.63 -20.52
C THR A 31 13.76 4.57 -19.54
N TYR A 32 13.81 3.31 -19.95
CA TYR A 32 13.50 2.20 -19.04
C TYR A 32 14.56 2.04 -17.95
N GLU A 33 15.80 2.41 -18.23
CA GLU A 33 16.91 2.47 -17.27
C GLU A 33 16.61 3.51 -16.17
N ASP A 34 16.10 4.69 -16.53
CA ASP A 34 15.67 5.70 -15.56
C ASP A 34 14.57 5.18 -14.64
N ALA A 35 13.59 4.46 -15.21
CA ALA A 35 12.51 3.85 -14.44
C ALA A 35 12.99 2.71 -13.53
N VAL A 36 14.03 1.96 -13.94
CA VAL A 36 14.69 0.95 -13.09
C VAL A 36 15.47 1.62 -11.95
N ALA A 37 16.18 2.71 -12.21
CA ALA A 37 16.87 3.47 -11.17
C ALA A 37 15.88 4.01 -10.12
N PHE A 38 14.78 4.62 -10.58
CA PHE A 38 13.69 5.07 -9.71
C PHE A 38 13.12 3.91 -8.87
N TRP A 39 12.97 2.72 -9.45
CA TRP A 39 12.49 1.54 -8.72
C TRP A 39 13.43 1.16 -7.57
N TYR A 40 14.75 1.21 -7.77
CA TYR A 40 15.71 0.93 -6.69
C TYR A 40 15.61 1.97 -5.58
N GLU A 41 15.56 3.27 -5.92
CA GLU A 41 15.38 4.34 -4.94
C GLU A 41 14.08 4.19 -4.14
N GLU A 42 12.98 3.85 -4.80
CA GLU A 42 11.69 3.59 -4.14
C GLU A 42 11.79 2.41 -3.15
N ASN A 43 12.51 1.35 -3.52
CA ASN A 43 12.70 0.19 -2.65
C ASN A 43 13.60 0.50 -1.45
N GLU A 44 14.63 1.32 -1.61
CA GLU A 44 15.44 1.77 -0.47
C GLU A 44 14.62 2.63 0.48
N ARG A 45 13.80 3.57 -0.03
CA ARG A 45 12.90 4.38 0.81
C ARG A 45 11.91 3.52 1.62
N LYS A 46 11.42 2.43 1.04
CA LYS A 46 10.50 1.48 1.71
C LYS A 46 11.13 0.71 2.87
N LYS A 47 12.47 0.66 2.97
CA LYS A 47 13.14 0.01 4.11
C LYS A 47 13.08 0.88 5.36
N ASP A 48 12.86 2.18 5.22
CA ASP A 48 12.72 3.07 6.36
C ASP A 48 11.39 2.78 7.08
N PRO A 49 11.41 2.43 8.38
CA PRO A 49 10.18 2.15 9.14
C PRO A 49 9.25 3.37 9.27
N THR A 50 9.78 4.59 9.07
CA THR A 50 8.99 5.84 9.06
C THR A 50 8.31 6.08 7.71
N TYR A 51 8.72 5.37 6.64
CA TYR A 51 8.14 5.53 5.32
C TYR A 51 6.73 4.95 5.25
N LYS A 52 5.74 5.83 5.26
CA LYS A 52 4.34 5.47 5.03
C LYS A 52 3.90 5.84 3.62
N THR A 53 3.48 4.83 2.85
CA THR A 53 2.87 5.08 1.54
C THR A 53 1.47 5.67 1.70
N THR A 54 1.12 6.65 0.87
CA THR A 54 -0.26 7.14 0.80
C THR A 54 -1.10 6.16 0.00
N ILE A 55 -2.14 5.59 0.62
CA ILE A 55 -3.10 4.70 -0.03
C ILE A 55 -4.26 5.56 -0.54
N SER A 56 -4.45 5.63 -1.87
CA SER A 56 -5.51 6.42 -2.51
C SER A 56 -6.91 6.09 -1.98
N ALA A 57 -7.82 7.08 -1.99
CA ALA A 57 -9.21 7.03 -1.53
C ALA A 57 -10.02 5.85 -2.11
N GLN A 58 -9.70 5.40 -3.31
CA GLN A 58 -10.34 4.23 -3.94
C GLN A 58 -10.02 2.88 -3.29
N PHE A 59 -8.93 2.77 -2.53
CA PHE A 59 -8.49 1.51 -1.90
C PHE A 59 -8.97 1.40 -0.45
N GLU A 60 -10.29 1.48 -0.25
CA GLU A 60 -10.91 1.51 1.08
C GLU A 60 -10.50 0.33 1.95
N TYR A 61 -10.57 -0.89 1.43
CA TYR A 61 -10.17 -2.10 2.17
C TYR A 61 -8.72 -2.05 2.64
N ASN A 62 -7.80 -1.56 1.80
CA ASN A 62 -6.38 -1.48 2.15
C ASN A 62 -6.13 -0.41 3.22
N ARG A 63 -6.84 0.73 3.15
CA ARG A 63 -6.81 1.75 4.20
C ARG A 63 -7.34 1.19 5.51
N PHE A 64 -8.54 0.62 5.48
CA PHE A 64 -9.18 0.02 6.65
C PHE A 64 -8.26 -1.01 7.32
N THR A 65 -7.68 -1.92 6.54
CA THR A 65 -6.81 -2.97 7.07
C THR A 65 -5.55 -2.39 7.70
N ARG A 66 -4.94 -1.38 7.07
CA ARG A 66 -3.77 -0.70 7.63
C ARG A 66 -4.13 -0.01 8.94
N ASP A 67 -5.19 0.79 8.94
CA ASP A 67 -5.62 1.56 10.09
C ASP A 67 -6.02 0.62 11.26
N PHE A 68 -6.66 -0.52 10.95
CA PHE A 68 -6.94 -1.58 11.91
C PHE A 68 -5.66 -2.10 12.59
N PHE A 69 -4.59 -2.40 11.84
CA PHE A 69 -3.36 -2.91 12.43
C PHE A 69 -2.45 -1.82 13.04
N GLU A 70 -2.64 -0.55 12.67
CA GLU A 70 -1.96 0.57 13.31
C GLU A 70 -2.55 0.90 14.69
N ASP A 71 -3.79 0.48 14.97
CA ASP A 71 -4.39 0.64 16.30
C ASP A 71 -3.70 -0.26 17.34
N PRO A 72 -3.12 0.33 18.42
CA PRO A 72 -2.54 -0.42 19.52
C PRO A 72 -3.48 -1.46 20.16
N ASN A 73 -4.80 -1.23 20.11
CA ASN A 73 -5.81 -2.15 20.65
C ASN A 73 -5.98 -3.42 19.80
N ASN A 74 -5.49 -3.43 18.57
CA ASN A 74 -5.54 -4.59 17.68
C ASN A 74 -4.18 -5.32 17.59
N LYS A 75 -3.21 -4.97 18.45
CA LYS A 75 -1.94 -5.71 18.54
C LYS A 75 -2.21 -7.19 18.84
N GLY A 76 -1.64 -8.06 18.01
CA GLY A 76 -1.80 -9.52 18.12
C GLY A 76 -3.04 -10.09 17.43
N LYS A 77 -3.93 -9.25 16.89
CA LYS A 77 -5.06 -9.73 16.08
C LYS A 77 -4.61 -10.32 14.76
N ALA A 78 -5.34 -11.32 14.28
CA ALA A 78 -5.08 -11.99 13.03
C ALA A 78 -5.72 -11.24 11.84
N LYS A 79 -5.29 -11.59 10.63
CA LYS A 79 -5.91 -11.11 9.39
C LYS A 79 -7.41 -11.41 9.32
N ALA A 80 -7.84 -12.54 9.89
CA ALA A 80 -9.25 -12.90 9.97
C ALA A 80 -10.08 -11.87 10.75
N ASP A 81 -9.53 -11.29 11.83
CA ASP A 81 -10.21 -10.28 12.64
C ASP A 81 -10.40 -8.97 11.87
N ALA A 82 -9.38 -8.56 11.11
CA ALA A 82 -9.48 -7.38 10.24
C ALA A 82 -10.56 -7.57 9.14
N ILE A 83 -10.66 -8.79 8.58
CA ILE A 83 -11.68 -9.13 7.58
C ILE A 83 -13.08 -9.13 8.20
N ALA A 84 -13.24 -9.66 9.40
CA ALA A 84 -14.50 -9.64 10.13
C ALA A 84 -14.95 -8.20 10.40
N ALA A 85 -14.07 -7.37 10.97
CA ALA A 85 -14.34 -5.96 11.23
C ALA A 85 -14.66 -5.17 9.94
N TRP A 86 -13.97 -5.47 8.83
CA TRP A 86 -14.27 -4.88 7.53
C TRP A 86 -15.67 -5.24 7.02
N ASN A 87 -16.08 -6.51 7.16
CA ASN A 87 -17.40 -6.95 6.76
C ASN A 87 -18.50 -6.33 7.62
N GLU A 88 -18.30 -6.22 8.92
CA GLU A 88 -19.22 -5.50 9.82
C GLU A 88 -19.33 -4.02 9.48
N MET A 89 -18.21 -3.36 9.15
CA MET A 89 -18.23 -1.96 8.75
C MET A 89 -18.99 -1.79 7.44
N LYS A 90 -18.63 -2.51 6.37
CA LYS A 90 -19.32 -2.42 5.07
C LYS A 90 -20.83 -2.65 5.12
N ALA A 91 -21.33 -3.39 6.10
CA ALA A 91 -22.76 -3.64 6.26
C ALA A 91 -23.52 -2.41 6.79
N LYS A 92 -22.82 -1.45 7.40
CA LYS A 92 -23.41 -0.22 7.95
C LYS A 92 -23.46 0.88 6.86
N PRO A 93 -24.53 1.68 6.81
CA PRO A 93 -24.60 2.82 5.91
C PRO A 93 -23.60 3.90 6.34
N GLY A 94 -22.75 4.36 5.42
CA GLY A 94 -21.78 5.43 5.67
C GLY A 94 -20.43 5.19 5.00
N SER A 95 -19.43 5.96 5.43
CA SER A 95 -18.05 5.83 4.95
C SER A 95 -17.37 4.61 5.60
N ASN A 96 -16.77 3.73 4.80
CA ASN A 96 -16.08 2.51 5.24
C ASN A 96 -14.70 2.77 5.87
N VAL A 97 -14.61 3.77 6.75
CA VAL A 97 -13.37 4.15 7.43
C VAL A 97 -13.26 3.37 8.74
N TYR A 98 -12.05 2.93 9.07
CA TYR A 98 -11.79 2.26 10.34
C TYR A 98 -12.07 3.23 11.51
N VAL A 99 -12.88 2.78 12.47
CA VAL A 99 -13.16 3.53 13.70
C VAL A 99 -12.53 2.75 14.86
N PRO A 100 -11.54 3.31 15.57
CA PRO A 100 -10.99 2.71 16.78
C PRO A 100 -12.11 2.47 17.80
N GLN A 101 -12.22 1.23 18.29
CA GLN A 101 -13.13 0.95 19.40
C GLN A 101 -12.52 1.55 20.66
N LYS A 102 -13.21 2.51 21.29
CA LYS A 102 -12.83 3.00 22.62
C LYS A 102 -13.06 1.86 23.60
N VAL A 103 -12.04 1.54 24.40
CA VAL A 103 -12.23 0.71 25.60
C VAL A 103 -13.06 1.55 26.56
N GLU A 104 -14.31 1.17 26.79
CA GLU A 104 -15.04 1.64 27.98
C GLU A 104 -14.32 1.03 29.19
N ASN A 105 -13.81 1.91 30.06
CA ASN A 105 -13.27 1.53 31.37
C ASN A 105 -14.39 1.11 32.33
#